data_AF-A0A950QW98-F1
#
_entry.id   AF-A0A950QW98-F1
#
_cell.length_a   1.000
_cell.length_b   1.000
_cell.length_c   1.000
_cell.angle_alpha   90.00
_cell.angle_beta   90.00
_cell.angle_gamma   90.00
#
_symmetry.space_group_name_H-M   'P 1'
#
loop_
_entity.id
_entity.type
_entity.pdbx_description
1 polymer ?
#
loop_
_entity_poly.entity_id
_entity_poly.type
_entity_poly.pdbx_seq_one_letter_code
_entity_poly.pdbx_strand_id
1 'polypeptide(L)'
;MQKVSIERSVSLGDIGLQEAAGADKAVFAFLNWAEAVATRWIQHRAGILLCVAVPGDPQSGAWYLYVRREGVFHCLDLPGADNGQLSSEQFDQLVRQFRLIDLARRPRKLYATNPPQSQHSQAFASAA
;
A
#
# COMPACT_ATOMS: atom_id res chain seq x y z
N MET A 1 -13.16 -11.59 -10.46
CA MET A 1 -12.48 -10.65 -9.54
C MET A 1 -11.02 -11.00 -9.59
N GLN A 2 -10.16 -10.08 -10.03
CA GLN A 2 -8.73 -10.33 -10.04
C GLN A 2 -8.20 -10.29 -8.60
N LYS A 3 -7.24 -11.16 -8.29
CA LYS A 3 -6.71 -11.31 -6.92
C LYS A 3 -5.68 -10.21 -6.67
N VAL A 4 -5.83 -9.50 -5.55
CA VAL A 4 -4.82 -8.58 -5.02
C VAL A 4 -4.06 -9.33 -3.92
N SER A 5 -2.73 -9.18 -3.90
CA SER A 5 -1.86 -9.78 -2.89
C SER A 5 -1.07 -8.70 -2.16
N ILE A 6 -0.50 -9.04 -1.00
CA ILE A 6 0.42 -8.15 -0.29
C ILE A 6 1.83 -8.52 -0.74
N GLU A 7 2.53 -7.58 -1.36
CA GLU A 7 3.94 -7.74 -1.71
C GLU A 7 4.82 -7.53 -0.48
N ARG A 8 4.59 -6.43 0.24
CA ARG A 8 5.32 -6.05 1.46
C ARG A 8 4.46 -5.18 2.37
N SER A 9 4.88 -5.03 3.62
CA SER A 9 4.18 -4.21 4.61
C SER A 9 5.16 -3.33 5.37
N VAL A 10 4.71 -2.14 5.76
CA VAL A 10 5.49 -1.18 6.56
C VAL A 10 4.59 -0.69 7.69
N SER A 11 5.00 -0.90 8.94
CA SER A 11 4.28 -0.39 10.10
C SER A 11 4.66 1.06 10.40
N LEU A 12 3.81 1.75 11.18
CA LEU A 12 4.14 3.07 11.72
C LEU A 12 5.43 3.04 12.56
N GLY A 13 5.68 1.93 13.28
CA GLY A 13 6.90 1.74 14.05
C GLY A 13 8.16 1.70 13.16
N ASP A 14 8.09 1.06 12.00
CA ASP A 14 9.20 0.97 11.05
C ASP A 14 9.63 2.34 10.49
N ILE A 15 8.71 3.31 10.48
CA ILE A 15 8.95 4.69 10.04
C ILE A 15 9.08 5.68 11.20
N GLY A 16 9.25 5.19 12.44
CA GLY A 16 9.50 6.00 13.63
C GLY A 16 8.27 6.77 14.15
N LEU A 17 7.06 6.37 13.78
CA LEU A 17 5.82 7.00 14.21
C LEU A 17 5.09 6.17 15.29
N GLN A 18 4.53 6.85 16.27
CA GLN A 18 3.66 6.21 17.27
C GLN A 18 2.28 5.92 16.66
N GLU A 19 1.70 4.76 17.00
CA GLU A 19 0.43 4.26 16.43
C GLU A 19 -0.78 5.19 16.64
N ALA A 20 -0.72 6.09 17.61
CA ALA A 20 -1.79 7.06 17.92
C ALA A 20 -1.83 8.28 16.97
N ALA A 21 -0.98 8.34 15.95
CA ALA A 21 -0.99 9.45 14.99
C ALA A 21 -2.28 9.47 14.15
N GLY A 22 -2.87 10.66 13.96
CA GLY A 22 -3.97 10.84 13.02
C GLY A 22 -3.58 10.39 11.60
N ALA A 23 -4.56 9.93 10.82
CA ALA A 23 -4.31 9.33 9.51
C ALA A 23 -3.46 10.19 8.57
N ASP A 24 -3.73 11.50 8.52
CA ASP A 24 -3.00 12.36 7.59
C ASP A 24 -1.53 12.42 7.99
N LYS A 25 -1.23 12.51 9.29
CA LYS A 25 0.14 12.44 9.83
C LYS A 25 0.81 11.11 9.51
N ALA A 26 0.08 9.99 9.62
CA ALA A 26 0.57 8.68 9.23
C ALA A 26 0.94 8.64 7.73
N VAL A 27 0.05 9.13 6.86
CA VAL A 27 0.29 9.15 5.41
C VAL A 27 1.45 10.08 5.04
N PHE A 28 1.52 11.29 5.61
CA PHE A 28 2.64 12.20 5.33
C PHE A 28 3.98 11.64 5.81
N ALA A 29 4.02 11.03 6.99
CA ALA A 29 5.23 10.37 7.48
C ALA A 29 5.67 9.23 6.56
N PHE A 30 4.72 8.41 6.11
CA PHE A 30 4.98 7.32 5.17
C PHE A 30 5.52 7.83 3.82
N LEU A 31 4.88 8.85 3.24
CA LEU A 31 5.32 9.45 1.97
C LEU A 31 6.72 10.05 2.07
N ASN A 32 7.03 10.73 3.18
CA ASN A 32 8.35 11.29 3.43
C ASN A 32 9.41 10.19 3.59
N TRP A 33 9.10 9.12 4.34
CA TRP A 33 10.00 7.97 4.49
C TRP A 33 10.26 7.24 3.16
N ALA A 34 9.24 7.14 2.32
CA ALA A 34 9.33 6.50 1.01
C ALA A 34 9.91 7.40 -0.10
N GLU A 35 10.26 8.65 0.22
CA GLU A 35 10.68 9.68 -0.75
C GLU A 35 9.71 9.82 -1.94
N ALA A 36 8.41 9.67 -1.65
CA ALA A 36 7.35 9.58 -2.65
C ALA A 36 6.27 10.64 -2.45
N VAL A 37 5.49 10.88 -3.50
CA VAL A 37 4.28 11.73 -3.46
C VAL A 37 3.04 10.90 -3.75
N ALA A 38 1.93 11.20 -3.07
CA ALA A 38 0.65 10.59 -3.39
C ALA A 38 0.06 11.26 -4.65
N THR A 39 -0.06 10.50 -5.73
CA THR A 39 -0.75 10.94 -6.95
C THR A 39 -2.26 10.80 -6.81
N ARG A 40 -2.72 9.87 -5.97
CA ARG A 40 -4.12 9.67 -5.59
C ARG A 40 -4.23 9.27 -4.13
N TRP A 41 -5.25 9.81 -3.46
CA TRP A 41 -5.57 9.54 -2.06
C TRP A 41 -7.07 9.33 -1.92
N ILE A 42 -7.47 8.15 -1.46
CA ILE A 42 -8.88 7.84 -1.18
C ILE A 42 -9.03 7.38 0.25
N GLN A 43 -9.75 8.16 1.04
CA GLN A 43 -9.89 7.96 2.48
C GLN A 43 -11.21 7.30 2.84
N HIS A 44 -11.12 6.20 3.59
CA HIS A 44 -12.25 5.58 4.27
C HIS A 44 -11.97 5.43 5.77
N ARG A 45 -13.04 5.18 6.54
CA ARG A 45 -12.95 5.04 8.00
C ARG A 45 -11.98 3.92 8.42
N ALA A 46 -11.99 2.80 7.68
CA ALA A 46 -11.21 1.61 8.01
C ALA A 46 -9.80 1.61 7.39
N GLY A 47 -9.64 2.19 6.21
CA GLY A 47 -8.35 2.23 5.52
C GLY A 47 -8.25 3.37 4.51
N ILE A 48 -7.04 3.59 4.02
CA ILE A 48 -6.72 4.64 3.04
C ILE A 48 -6.00 3.98 1.87
N LEU A 49 -6.54 4.17 0.66
CA LEU A 49 -5.90 3.72 -0.56
C LEU A 49 -5.05 4.85 -1.12
N LEU A 50 -3.79 4.55 -1.39
CA LEU A 50 -2.81 5.46 -1.94
C LEU A 50 -2.28 4.90 -3.26
N CYS A 51 -2.16 5.78 -4.25
CA CYS A 51 -1.25 5.58 -5.36
C CYS A 51 -0.11 6.57 -5.16
N VAL A 52 1.11 6.06 -5.10
CA VAL A 52 2.32 6.86 -4.86
C VAL A 52 3.28 6.76 -6.03
N ALA A 53 4.12 7.76 -6.21
CA ALA A 53 5.21 7.76 -7.18
C ALA A 53 6.39 8.57 -6.63
N VAL A 54 7.60 8.20 -7.02
CA VAL A 54 8.82 8.98 -6.79
C VAL A 54 8.85 10.14 -7.79
N PRO A 55 9.00 11.39 -7.32
CA PRO A 55 9.12 12.54 -8.22
C PRO A 55 10.27 12.37 -9.22
N GLY A 56 9.98 12.55 -10.51
CA GLY A 56 10.98 12.42 -11.57
C GLY A 56 11.19 11.00 -12.10
N ASP A 57 10.55 9.98 -11.50
CA ASP A 57 10.55 8.61 -12.01
C ASP A 57 9.15 8.18 -12.46
N PRO A 58 8.86 8.24 -13.77
CA PRO A 58 7.62 7.77 -14.37
C PRO A 58 7.19 6.34 -14.03
N GLN A 59 8.15 5.45 -13.76
CA GLN A 59 7.92 4.01 -13.62
C GLN A 59 7.76 3.59 -12.15
N SER A 60 8.00 4.49 -11.22
CA SER A 60 8.01 4.25 -9.76
C SER A 60 6.63 4.09 -9.09
N GLY A 61 5.56 3.96 -9.87
CA GLY A 61 4.20 3.94 -9.34
C GLY A 61 3.91 2.71 -8.48
N ALA A 62 3.31 2.91 -7.31
CA ALA A 62 2.97 1.83 -6.39
C ALA A 62 1.64 2.07 -5.65
N TRP A 63 0.93 0.98 -5.34
CA TRP A 63 -0.33 1.02 -4.60
C TRP A 63 -0.13 0.60 -3.16
N TYR A 64 -0.67 1.39 -2.24
CA TYR A 64 -0.68 1.06 -0.82
C TYR A 64 -2.08 1.09 -0.24
N LEU A 65 -2.37 0.13 0.64
CA LEU A 65 -3.52 0.19 1.54
C LEU A 65 -3.03 0.40 2.97
N TYR A 66 -3.31 1.57 3.54
CA TYR A 66 -3.12 1.82 4.96
C TYR A 66 -4.29 1.28 5.76
N VAL A 67 -4.02 0.34 6.67
CA VAL A 67 -5.02 -0.26 7.58
C VAL A 67 -4.95 0.45 8.92
N ARG A 68 -5.88 1.38 9.13
CA ARG A 68 -5.83 2.34 10.25
C ARG A 68 -5.84 1.70 11.64
N ARG A 69 -6.53 0.55 11.79
CA ARG A 69 -6.59 -0.17 13.07
C ARG A 69 -5.26 -0.84 13.42
N GLU A 70 -4.44 -1.11 12.41
CA GLU A 70 -3.19 -1.86 12.55
C GLU A 70 -1.98 -0.95 12.47
N GLY A 71 -2.13 0.27 11.96
CA GLY A 71 -1.00 1.16 11.76
C GLY A 71 -0.03 0.62 10.69
N VAL A 72 -0.53 -0.11 9.69
CA VAL A 72 0.30 -0.78 8.67
C VAL A 72 -0.10 -0.33 7.27
N PHE A 73 0.90 -0.01 6.45
CA PHE A 73 0.80 0.21 5.02
C PHE A 73 1.15 -1.08 4.29
N HIS A 74 0.20 -1.66 3.56
CA HIS A 74 0.44 -2.82 2.70
C HIS A 74 0.67 -2.37 1.26
N CYS A 75 1.83 -2.69 0.69
CA CYS A 75 2.07 -2.59 -0.75
C CYS A 75 1.25 -3.66 -1.45
N LEU A 76 0.42 -3.24 -2.40
CA LEU A 76 -0.48 -4.12 -3.13
C LEU A 76 0.18 -4.55 -4.44
N ASP A 77 0.27 -5.85 -4.64
CA ASP A 77 0.56 -6.43 -5.94
C ASP A 77 -0.75 -6.56 -6.74
N LEU A 78 -0.77 -5.92 -7.91
CA LEU A 78 -1.86 -5.95 -8.88
C LEU A 78 -1.35 -6.68 -10.13
N PRO A 79 -1.58 -8.00 -10.24
CA PRO A 79 -1.02 -8.80 -11.32
C PRO A 79 -1.34 -8.24 -12.71
N GLY A 80 -0.29 -7.99 -13.50
CA GLY A 80 -0.39 -7.48 -14.87
C GLY A 80 -0.77 -6.00 -14.98
N ALA A 81 -0.78 -5.25 -13.87
CA ALA A 81 -0.94 -3.80 -13.91
C ALA A 81 0.43 -3.12 -14.10
N ASP A 82 0.51 -2.22 -15.07
CA ASP A 82 1.55 -1.18 -15.09
C ASP A 82 1.10 -0.06 -14.17
N ASN A 83 1.84 0.17 -13.09
CA ASN A 83 1.51 1.17 -12.10
C ASN A 83 2.21 2.52 -12.38
N GLY A 84 3.13 2.57 -13.34
CA GLY A 84 3.83 3.79 -13.76
C GLY A 84 2.91 4.74 -14.54
N GLN A 85 3.02 6.05 -14.26
CA GLN A 85 2.31 7.13 -14.96
C GLN A 85 0.84 6.83 -15.35
N LEU A 86 0.07 6.30 -14.40
CA LEU A 86 -1.35 6.02 -14.62
C LEU A 86 -2.11 7.28 -15.05
N SER A 87 -2.73 7.23 -16.23
CA SER A 87 -3.76 8.18 -16.61
C SER A 87 -4.97 8.06 -15.68
N SER A 88 -5.83 9.08 -15.65
CA SER A 88 -7.07 9.03 -14.86
C SER A 88 -7.96 7.84 -15.26
N GLU A 89 -7.98 7.47 -16.55
CA GLU A 89 -8.77 6.34 -17.05
C GLU A 89 -8.17 5.00 -16.61
N GLN A 90 -6.84 4.84 -16.71
CA GLN A 90 -6.15 3.63 -16.24
C GLN A 90 -6.31 3.44 -14.73
N PHE A 91 -6.22 4.53 -13.97
CA PHE A 91 -6.48 4.51 -12.54
C PHE A 91 -7.90 4.02 -12.24
N ASP A 92 -8.92 4.63 -12.86
CA ASP A 92 -10.32 4.24 -12.65
C ASP A 92 -10.58 2.79 -13.06
N GLN A 93 -9.96 2.32 -14.14
CA GLN A 93 -10.04 0.94 -14.59
C GLN A 93 -9.46 -0.01 -13.54
N LEU A 94 -8.24 0.23 -13.03
CA LEU A 94 -7.61 -0.61 -12.01
C LEU A 94 -8.42 -0.63 -10.71
N VAL A 95 -8.90 0.53 -10.26
CA VAL A 95 -9.74 0.65 -9.07
C VAL A 95 -11.00 -0.21 -9.18
N ARG A 96 -11.65 -0.22 -10.36
CA ARG A 96 -12.85 -1.02 -10.63
C ARG A 96 -12.52 -2.51 -10.77
N GLN A 97 -11.50 -2.85 -11.56
CA GLN A 97 -11.08 -4.21 -11.89
C GLN A 97 -10.70 -5.02 -10.65
N PHE A 98 -9.93 -4.40 -9.74
CA PHE A 98 -9.46 -5.02 -8.49
C PHE A 98 -10.34 -4.68 -7.28
N ARG A 99 -11.40 -3.89 -7.47
CA ARG A 99 -12.30 -3.40 -6.40
C ARG A 99 -11.56 -2.78 -5.22
N LEU A 100 -10.59 -1.93 -5.50
CA LEU A 100 -9.70 -1.33 -4.48
C LEU A 100 -10.45 -0.48 -3.45
N ILE A 101 -11.57 0.15 -3.85
CA ILE A 101 -12.45 0.88 -2.92
C ILE A 101 -13.06 -0.06 -1.87
N ASP A 102 -13.47 -1.26 -2.28
CA ASP A 102 -14.04 -2.24 -1.35
C ASP A 102 -13.00 -2.75 -0.37
N LEU A 103 -11.73 -2.85 -0.79
CA LEU A 103 -10.61 -3.17 0.09
C LEU A 103 -10.38 -2.04 1.10
N ALA A 104 -10.37 -0.78 0.68
CA ALA A 104 -10.21 0.36 1.59
C ALA A 104 -11.37 0.50 2.59
N ARG A 105 -12.59 0.11 2.21
CA ARG A 105 -13.75 0.05 3.12
C ARG A 105 -13.68 -1.14 4.08
N ARG A 106 -13.12 -2.28 3.65
CA ARG A 106 -13.05 -3.53 4.43
C ARG A 106 -11.67 -4.21 4.27
N PRO A 107 -10.61 -3.68 4.91
CA PRO A 107 -9.25 -4.19 4.72
C PRO A 107 -9.06 -5.67 5.08
N ARG A 108 -9.93 -6.22 5.95
CA ARG A 108 -9.91 -7.65 6.30
C ARG A 108 -9.99 -8.60 5.10
N LYS A 109 -10.55 -8.14 3.97
CA LYS A 109 -10.59 -8.90 2.72
C LYS A 109 -9.20 -9.20 2.18
N LEU A 110 -8.20 -8.36 2.47
CA LEU A 110 -6.82 -8.52 2.04
C LEU A 110 -6.19 -9.82 2.58
N TYR A 111 -6.46 -10.14 3.87
CA TYR A 111 -5.97 -11.36 4.52
C TYR A 111 -6.73 -12.63 4.11
N ALA A 112 -7.95 -12.50 3.60
CA ALA A 112 -8.67 -13.65 3.04
C ALA A 112 -8.03 -14.11 1.71
N THR A 113 -7.43 -13.18 0.96
CA THR A 113 -6.70 -13.45 -0.28
C THR A 113 -5.23 -13.80 -0.05
N ASN A 114 -4.63 -13.33 1.04
CA ASN A 114 -3.26 -13.66 1.42
C ASN A 114 -3.29 -14.34 2.81
N PRO A 115 -3.41 -15.69 2.89
CA PRO A 115 -3.26 -16.36 4.17
C PRO A 115 -1.89 -15.99 4.75
N PRO A 116 -1.74 -15.81 6.07
CA PRO A 116 -0.45 -15.47 6.68
C PRO A 116 0.55 -16.57 6.32
N GLN A 117 1.36 -16.32 5.29
CA GLN A 117 2.49 -17.16 4.99
C GLN A 117 3.45 -16.94 6.13
N SER A 118 3.66 -18.01 6.91
CA SER A 118 4.62 -18.06 8.01
C SER A 118 5.91 -17.37 7.56
N GLN A 119 6.28 -16.33 8.29
CA GLN A 119 7.55 -15.63 8.16
C GLN A 119 8.66 -16.68 8.34
N HIS A 120 9.11 -17.30 7.24
CA HIS A 120 10.27 -18.16 7.27
C HIS A 120 11.47 -17.23 7.35
N SER A 121 12.10 -17.23 8.52
CA SER A 121 13.38 -16.61 8.79
C SER A 121 14.34 -16.83 7.62
N GLN A 122 14.76 -15.76 6.96
CA GLN A 122 16.11 -15.72 6.40
C GLN A 122 16.92 -14.77 7.25
N ALA A 123 17.73 -15.40 8.08
CA ALA A 123 18.77 -14.80 8.87
C ALA A 123 19.64 -13.92 7.98
N PHE A 124 19.97 -12.72 8.48
CA PHE A 124 21.19 -12.04 8.10
C PHE A 124 22.37 -12.95 8.50
N ALA A 125 22.81 -13.79 7.57
CA ALA A 125 24.08 -14.48 7.64
C ALA A 125 24.59 -14.73 6.22
N SER A 126 25.81 -14.24 5.99
CA SER A 126 26.74 -14.56 4.89
C SER A 126 26.79 -13.59 3.71
N ALA A 127 27.71 -12.63 3.82
CA ALA A 127 28.75 -12.27 2.84
C ALA A 127 29.35 -10.93 3.30
N ALA A 128 30.65 -10.76 3.55
CA ALA A 128 31.84 -11.60 3.55
C ALA A 128 32.83 -10.95 4.53
#